data_AF-A0AB73SYY6-F1
#
_entry.id   AF-A0AB73SYY6-F1
#
_cell.length_a   1.000
_cell.length_b   1.000
_cell.length_c   1.000
_cell.angle_alpha   90.00
_cell.angle_beta   90.00
_cell.angle_gamma   90.00
#
_symmetry.space_group_name_H-M   'P 1'
#
loop_
_entity.id
_entity.type
_entity.pdbx_description
1 polymer ?
#
loop_
_entity_poly.entity_id
_entity_poly.type
_entity_poly.pdbx_seq_one_letter_code
_entity_poly.pdbx_strand_id
1 'polypeptide(L)'
;MKSILLRLYDGEICPAEQFGLKTEEYRSMRQAQYQHYEDFIEKLKSLAPPLHEKFIDIMDEQLDTVPLELSGSFLDGFRLGARMMIEVYQSNYTDLEE
;
A
#
# COMPACT_ATOMS: atom_id res chain seq x y z
N MET A 1 10.74 -14.35 -20.68
CA MET A 1 10.22 -14.49 -19.30
C MET A 1 10.64 -13.22 -18.54
N LYS A 2 9.71 -12.46 -17.97
CA LYS A 2 10.05 -11.24 -17.21
C LYS A 2 10.79 -11.62 -15.92
N SER A 3 11.79 -10.82 -15.51
CA SER A 3 12.46 -11.01 -14.22
C SER A 3 11.49 -10.77 -13.07
N ILE A 4 11.75 -11.37 -11.91
CA ILE A 4 10.90 -11.17 -10.72
C ILE A 4 10.80 -9.69 -10.33
N LEU A 5 11.88 -8.92 -10.52
CA LEU A 5 11.90 -7.48 -10.24
C LEU A 5 11.02 -6.69 -11.21
N LEU A 6 11.06 -7.02 -12.50
CA LEU A 6 10.22 -6.35 -13.49
C LEU A 6 8.74 -6.69 -13.26
N ARG A 7 8.44 -7.92 -12.87
CA ARG A 7 7.07 -8.35 -12.52
C ARG A 7 6.56 -7.65 -11.25
N LEU A 8 7.42 -7.44 -10.26
CA LEU A 8 7.12 -6.67 -9.05
C LEU A 8 6.87 -5.19 -9.38
N TYR A 9 7.70 -4.59 -10.24
CA TYR A 9 7.55 -3.19 -10.66
C TYR A 9 6.29 -2.96 -11.50
N ASP A 10 5.99 -3.88 -12.43
CA ASP A 10 4.78 -3.83 -13.27
C ASP A 10 3.49 -4.14 -12.49
N GLY A 11 3.58 -4.43 -11.18
CA GLY A 11 2.43 -4.76 -10.32
C GLY A 11 1.90 -6.19 -10.47
N GLU A 12 2.52 -7.04 -11.29
CA GLU A 12 2.13 -8.46 -11.42
C GLU A 12 2.36 -9.26 -10.12
N ILE A 13 3.28 -8.79 -9.27
CA ILE A 13 3.50 -9.31 -7.93
C ILE A 13 3.21 -8.17 -6.96
N CYS A 14 2.12 -8.25 -6.20
CA CYS A 14 1.76 -7.26 -5.19
C CYS A 14 1.67 -7.92 -3.81
N PRO A 15 2.75 -7.95 -3.00
CA PRO A 15 2.71 -8.56 -1.67
C PRO A 15 1.69 -7.91 -0.74
N ALA A 16 1.46 -6.59 -0.87
CA ALA A 16 0.49 -5.86 -0.06
C ALA A 16 -0.94 -6.39 -0.23
N GLU A 17 -1.33 -6.73 -1.46
CA GLU A 17 -2.63 -7.37 -1.74
C GLU A 17 -2.75 -8.75 -1.08
N GLN A 18 -1.64 -9.46 -0.90
CA GLN A 18 -1.65 -10.76 -0.24
C GLN A 18 -1.91 -10.67 1.27
N PHE A 19 -1.71 -9.50 1.90
CA PHE A 19 -2.04 -9.28 3.31
C PHE A 19 -3.46 -8.76 3.48
N GLY A 20 -3.88 -7.76 2.70
CA GLY A 20 -5.22 -7.17 2.80
C GLY A 20 -6.37 -8.12 2.44
N LEU A 21 -6.10 -9.18 1.69
CA LEU A 21 -7.16 -10.10 1.25
C LEU A 21 -7.39 -11.30 2.16
N LYS A 22 -6.59 -11.54 3.21
CA LYS A 22 -6.59 -12.86 3.90
C LYS A 22 -7.34 -12.94 5.21
N THR A 23 -7.56 -11.84 5.93
CA THR A 23 -8.27 -11.89 7.22
C THR A 23 -9.68 -11.34 7.11
N GLU A 24 -10.64 -12.10 7.66
CA GLU A 24 -12.04 -11.68 7.72
C GLU A 24 -12.21 -10.40 8.55
N GLU A 25 -11.36 -10.23 9.56
CA GLU A 25 -11.28 -9.02 10.38
C GLU A 25 -10.97 -7.78 9.53
N TYR A 26 -9.92 -7.82 8.70
CA TYR A 26 -9.56 -6.69 7.84
C TYR A 26 -10.70 -6.35 6.86
N ARG A 27 -11.31 -7.37 6.25
CA ARG A 27 -12.44 -7.18 5.32
C ARG A 27 -13.64 -6.54 6.02
N SER A 28 -13.99 -7.02 7.20
CA SER A 28 -15.10 -6.48 8.00
C SER A 28 -14.84 -5.04 8.43
N MET A 29 -13.62 -4.72 8.89
CA MET A 29 -13.24 -3.35 9.25
C MET A 29 -13.30 -2.43 8.03
N ARG A 30 -12.79 -2.87 6.88
CA ARG A 30 -12.82 -2.10 5.63
C ARG A 30 -14.26 -1.85 5.17
N GLN A 31 -15.13 -2.86 5.22
CA GLN A 31 -16.53 -2.71 4.89
C GLN A 31 -17.25 -1.73 5.83
N ALA A 32 -17.00 -1.81 7.13
CA ALA A 32 -17.57 -0.87 8.10
C ALA A 32 -17.12 0.58 7.85
N GLN A 33 -15.84 0.78 7.49
CA GLN A 33 -15.33 2.09 7.10
C GLN A 33 -16.05 2.64 5.87
N TYR A 34 -16.24 1.83 4.82
CA TYR A 34 -17.04 2.25 3.65
C TYR A 34 -18.45 2.66 4.03
N GLN A 35 -19.11 1.87 4.89
CA GLN A 35 -20.46 2.21 5.33
C GLN A 35 -20.51 3.55 6.06
N HIS A 36 -19.51 3.86 6.90
CA HIS A 36 -19.45 5.15 7.59
C HIS A 36 -19.34 6.33 6.61
N TYR A 37 -18.57 6.19 5.53
CA TYR A 37 -18.46 7.23 4.50
C TYR A 37 -19.78 7.42 3.75
N GLU A 38 -20.40 6.32 3.30
CA GLU A 38 -21.69 6.37 2.59
C GLU A 38 -22.80 6.99 3.45
N ASP A 39 -22.93 6.56 4.71
CA ASP A 39 -23.91 7.11 5.65
C ASP A 39 -23.73 8.62 5.86
N PHE A 40 -22.48 9.09 5.85
CA PHE A 40 -22.18 10.52 5.98
C PHE A 40 -22.46 11.29 4.69
N ILE A 41 -22.10 10.73 3.54
CA ILE A 41 -22.39 11.29 2.21
C ILE A 41 -23.92 11.47 2.04
N GLU A 42 -24.72 10.48 2.40
CA GLU A 42 -26.19 10.58 2.31
C GLU A 42 -26.76 11.66 3.23
N LYS A 43 -26.22 11.80 4.45
CA LYS A 43 -26.58 12.91 5.34
C LYS A 43 -26.27 14.26 4.70
N LEU A 44 -25.08 14.42 4.09
CA LEU A 44 -24.69 15.65 3.41
C LEU A 44 -25.60 15.95 2.20
N LYS A 45 -25.93 14.95 1.38
CA LYS A 45 -26.88 15.08 0.27
C LYS A 45 -28.23 15.63 0.73
N SER A 46 -28.74 15.15 1.86
CA SER A 46 -30.03 15.58 2.42
C SER A 46 -30.00 17.01 3.00
N LEU A 47 -28.88 17.43 3.59
CA LEU A 47 -28.74 18.73 4.27
C LEU A 47 -28.39 19.86 3.30
N ALA A 48 -27.43 19.63 2.42
CA ALA A 48 -26.94 20.61 1.45
C ALA A 48 -26.31 19.88 0.26
N PRO A 49 -27.04 19.74 -0.86
CA PRO A 49 -26.61 18.94 -2.00
C PRO A 49 -25.18 19.19 -2.50
N PRO A 50 -24.59 20.40 -2.52
CA PRO A 50 -23.20 20.53 -3.00
C PRO A 50 -22.12 20.09 -2.00
N LEU A 51 -22.45 19.86 -0.71
CA LEU A 51 -21.43 19.53 0.30
C LEU A 51 -20.89 18.10 0.20
N HIS A 52 -21.71 17.16 -0.30
CA HIS A 52 -21.25 15.78 -0.45
C HIS A 52 -20.17 15.66 -1.54
N GLU A 53 -20.30 16.40 -2.65
CA GLU A 53 -19.29 16.48 -3.71
C GLU A 53 -17.98 17.04 -3.15
N LYS A 54 -18.05 18.17 -2.42
CA LYS A 54 -16.86 18.74 -1.78
C LYS A 54 -16.21 17.80 -0.76
N PHE A 55 -16.99 17.00 -0.05
CA PHE A 55 -16.45 15.99 0.86
C PHE A 55 -15.71 14.89 0.10
N ILE A 56 -16.26 14.42 -1.02
CA ILE A 56 -15.59 13.44 -1.90
C ILE A 56 -14.28 14.03 -2.43
N ASP A 57 -14.29 15.27 -2.93
CA ASP A 57 -13.08 15.94 -3.44
C ASP A 57 -11.97 16.00 -2.39
N ILE A 58 -12.30 16.32 -1.13
CA ILE A 58 -11.34 16.36 -0.02
C ILE A 58 -10.79 14.95 0.25
N MET A 59 -11.64 13.92 0.24
CA MET A 59 -11.22 12.55 0.47
C MET A 59 -10.30 12.04 -0.65
N ASP A 60 -10.61 12.38 -1.90
CA ASP A 60 -9.78 12.05 -3.06
C ASP A 60 -8.41 12.77 -2.98
N GLU A 61 -8.39 14.06 -2.63
CA GLU A 61 -7.15 14.82 -2.40
C GLU A 61 -6.26 14.19 -1.31
N GLN A 62 -6.86 13.68 -0.22
CA GLN A 62 -6.11 12.95 0.80
C GLN A 62 -5.49 11.65 0.27
N LEU A 63 -6.14 10.99 -0.69
CA LEU A 63 -5.66 9.73 -1.27
C LEU A 63 -4.59 9.94 -2.34
N ASP A 64 -4.48 11.13 -2.94
CA ASP A 64 -3.46 11.45 -3.94
C ASP A 64 -2.02 11.33 -3.41
N THR A 65 -1.80 11.44 -2.10
CA THR A 65 -0.46 11.26 -1.51
C THR A 65 -0.08 9.79 -1.36
N VAL A 66 -1.06 8.88 -1.30
CA VAL A 66 -0.84 7.45 -1.01
C VAL A 66 0.12 6.80 -2.02
N PRO A 67 -0.03 6.98 -3.35
CA PRO A 67 0.92 6.42 -4.31
C PRO A 67 2.36 6.94 -4.12
N LEU A 68 2.52 8.22 -3.74
CA LEU A 68 3.83 8.82 -3.50
C LEU A 68 4.50 8.21 -2.26
N GLU A 69 3.75 8.07 -1.17
CA GLU A 69 4.22 7.45 0.07
C GLU A 69 4.56 5.97 -0.11
N LEU A 70 3.70 5.22 -0.81
CA LEU A 70 3.91 3.81 -1.08
C LEU A 70 5.12 3.58 -1.97
N SER A 71 5.27 4.36 -3.04
CA SER A 71 6.42 4.24 -3.95
C SER A 71 7.74 4.61 -3.26
N GLY A 72 7.76 5.68 -2.46
CA GLY A 72 8.92 6.05 -1.66
C GLY A 72 9.31 4.96 -0.65
N SER A 73 8.34 4.50 0.14
CA SER A 73 8.55 3.45 1.13
C SER A 73 9.01 2.13 0.50
N PHE A 74 8.45 1.78 -0.66
CA PHE A 74 8.88 0.60 -1.42
C PHE A 74 10.33 0.73 -1.89
N LEU A 75 10.71 1.85 -2.50
CA LEU A 75 12.08 2.06 -3.00
C LEU A 75 13.11 2.02 -1.88
N ASP A 76 12.82 2.67 -0.76
CA ASP A 76 13.72 2.70 0.39
C ASP A 76 13.81 1.35 1.08
N GLY A 77 12.68 0.66 1.26
CA GLY A 77 12.63 -0.71 1.78
C GLY A 77 13.37 -1.71 0.88
N PHE A 78 13.22 -1.59 -0.43
CA PHE A 78 13.94 -2.42 -1.40
C PHE A 78 15.46 -2.20 -1.33
N ARG A 79 15.91 -0.94 -1.31
CA ARG A 79 17.33 -0.58 -1.16
C ARG A 79 17.90 -1.11 0.15
N LEU A 80 17.14 -1.00 1.24
CA LEU A 80 17.53 -1.53 2.54
C LEU A 80 17.69 -3.06 2.49
N GLY A 81 16.70 -3.78 1.94
CA GLY A 81 16.77 -5.23 1.79
C GLY A 81 17.98 -5.68 0.96
N ALA A 82 18.28 -4.99 -0.14
CA ALA A 82 19.46 -5.26 -0.96
C ALA A 82 20.77 -5.04 -0.18
N ARG A 83 20.87 -3.97 0.61
CA ARG A 83 22.04 -3.71 1.46
C ARG A 83 22.24 -4.81 2.50
N MET A 84 21.16 -5.26 3.16
CA MET A 84 21.22 -6.37 4.11
C MET A 84 21.71 -7.67 3.44
N MET A 85 21.21 -7.98 2.24
CA MET A 85 21.66 -9.16 1.50
C MET A 85 23.16 -9.08 1.15
N ILE A 86 23.63 -7.92 0.69
CA ILE A 86 25.05 -7.70 0.39
C ILE A 86 25.89 -7.87 1.65
N GLU A 87 25.49 -7.26 2.77
CA GLU A 87 26.17 -7.37 4.06
C GLU A 87 26.30 -8.82 4.50
N VAL A 88 25.19 -9.59 4.51
CA VAL A 88 25.21 -11.01 4.88
C VAL A 88 26.12 -11.83 3.95
N TYR A 89 26.08 -11.57 2.65
CA TYR A 89 26.88 -12.32 1.67
C TYR A 89 28.38 -11.99 1.78
N GLN A 90 28.71 -10.72 2.03
CA GLN A 90 30.08 -10.26 2.24
C GLN A 90 30.63 -10.70 3.60
N SER A 91 29.78 -10.79 4.63
CA SER A 91 30.17 -11.21 5.98
C SER A 91 30.46 -12.71 6.09
N ASN A 92 30.10 -13.52 5.09
CA ASN A 92 30.34 -14.96 5.03
C ASN A 92 31.35 -15.38 3.94
N TYR A 93 32.30 -14.51 3.57
CA TYR A 93 33.38 -14.86 2.63
C TYR A 93 34.79 -14.75 3.22
N THR A 94 34.93 -15.02 4.53
CA THR A 94 36.24 -15.17 5.20
C THR A 94 36.41 -16.43 6.05
N ASP A 95 35.39 -17.29 6.18
CA ASP A 95 35.50 -18.55 6.95
C ASP A 95 35.34 -19.80 6.06
N LEU A 96 35.95 -19.78 4.87
CA LEU A 96 36.25 -20.98 4.08
C LEU A 96 37.72 -21.00 3.68
N GLU A 97 38.60 -20.86 4.67
CA GLU A 97 39.93 -21.46 4.65
C GLU A 97 40.11 -22.22 5.98
N GLU A 98 39.64 -23.47 6.01
CA GLU A 98 40.32 -24.68 6.54
C GLU A 98 39.55 -25.95 6.16
#